data_AF-A0A947MNV1-F1
#
_entry.id   AF-A0A947MNV1-F1
#
_cell.length_a   1.000
_cell.length_b   1.000
_cell.length_c   1.000
_cell.angle_alpha   90.00
_cell.angle_beta   90.00
_cell.angle_gamma   90.00
#
_symmetry.space_group_name_H-M   'P 1'
#
loop_
_entity.id
_entity.type
_entity.pdbx_description
1 polymer ?
#
loop_
_entity_poly.entity_id
_entity_poly.type
_entity_poly.pdbx_seq_one_letter_code
_entity_poly.pdbx_strand_id
1 'polypeptide(L)'
;MVAESTVEYVRAGGPGGQHRNKRETGIRLVHAPSGLIIMATERRSRAQNESLAFERLRERLADLNYVPEARIPTRTPRRAKAARMDDKRRVGEKKRGRSRPRPGGDDG
;
A
#
# COMPACT_ATOMS: atom_id res chain seq x y z
N MET A 1 1.47 -3.23 26.43
CA MET A 1 1.91 -2.62 25.15
C MET A 1 1.89 -1.09 25.19
N VAL A 2 0.80 -0.43 25.60
CA VAL A 2 0.78 1.06 25.63
C VAL A 2 1.58 1.68 26.80
N ALA A 3 1.92 0.89 27.82
CA ALA A 3 2.51 1.35 29.08
C ALA A 3 3.93 1.94 28.97
N GLU A 4 4.67 1.64 27.90
CA GLU A 4 6.04 2.15 27.67
C GLU A 4 6.04 3.36 26.71
N SER A 5 5.03 4.22 26.85
CA SER A 5 4.88 5.42 26.03
C SER A 5 5.11 6.66 26.89
N THR A 6 6.09 7.48 26.51
CA THR A 6 6.34 8.77 27.15
C THR A 6 5.45 9.82 26.51
N VAL A 7 4.72 10.57 27.34
CA VAL A 7 3.81 11.64 26.91
C VAL A 7 4.46 12.98 27.20
N GLU A 8 4.70 13.76 26.16
CA GLU A 8 5.18 15.14 26.25
C GLU A 8 4.05 16.10 25.83
N TYR A 9 3.86 17.16 26.61
CA TYR A 9 2.89 18.21 26.30
C TYR A 9 3.57 19.32 25.49
N VAL A 10 2.99 19.66 24.34
CA VAL A 10 3.55 20.64 23.42
C VAL A 10 2.56 21.75 23.12
N ARG A 11 3.08 22.94 22.82
CA ARG A 11 2.27 24.08 22.36
C ARG A 11 1.93 23.90 20.88
N ALA A 12 0.68 24.14 20.51
CA ALA A 12 0.25 24.05 19.12
C ALA A 12 0.78 25.26 18.33
N GLY A 13 1.80 25.06 17.49
CA GLY A 13 2.36 26.12 16.64
C GLY A 13 1.52 26.40 15.40
N GLY A 14 1.24 27.68 15.08
CA GLY A 14 0.60 28.10 13.83
C GLY A 14 -0.29 29.36 13.98
N PRO A 15 -0.87 29.88 12.89
CA PRO A 15 -1.74 31.05 12.92
C PRO A 15 -3.09 30.70 13.56
N GLY A 16 -3.14 30.70 14.88
CA GLY A 16 -4.37 30.65 15.65
C GLY A 16 -4.33 31.70 16.75
N GLY A 17 -5.48 32.30 17.05
CA GLY A 17 -5.59 33.37 18.04
C GLY A 17 -5.03 32.99 19.41
N GLN A 18 -4.98 33.97 20.32
CA GLN A 18 -4.34 33.88 21.64
C GLN A 18 -4.66 32.59 22.43
N HIS A 19 -5.87 32.04 22.26
CA HIS A 19 -6.30 30.80 22.92
C HIS A 19 -5.48 29.56 22.49
N ARG A 20 -5.09 29.45 21.22
CA ARG A 20 -4.34 28.29 20.69
C ARG A 20 -2.86 28.34 21.08
N ASN A 21 -2.29 29.54 21.18
CA ASN A 21 -0.86 29.71 21.46
C ASN A 21 -0.52 29.66 22.96
N LYS A 22 -1.48 30.00 23.83
CA LYS A 22 -1.25 30.07 25.28
C LYS A 22 -1.37 28.70 25.98
N ARG A 23 -2.03 27.72 25.36
CA ARG A 23 -2.40 26.46 26.00
C ARG A 23 -1.60 25.29 25.42
N GLU A 24 -0.97 24.51 26.29
CA GLU A 24 -0.22 23.28 25.95
C GLU A 24 -1.20 22.14 25.69
N THR A 25 -1.97 22.26 24.60
CA THR A 25 -3.00 21.28 24.24
C THR A 25 -2.46 20.18 23.34
N GLY A 26 -1.31 20.36 22.72
CA GLY A 26 -0.68 19.36 21.86
C GLY A 26 -0.07 18.23 22.68
N ILE A 27 -0.14 17.01 22.13
CA ILE A 27 0.50 15.82 22.68
C ILE A 27 1.56 15.33 21.71
N ARG A 28 2.75 15.03 22.23
CA ARG A 28 3.77 14.24 21.58
C ARG A 28 3.94 12.95 22.36
N LEU A 29 3.57 11.83 21.74
CA LEU A 29 3.64 10.49 22.31
C LEU A 29 4.83 9.76 21.69
N VAL A 30 5.75 9.28 22.52
CA VAL A 30 6.94 8.53 22.10
C VAL A 30 6.84 7.12 22.64
N HIS A 31 6.77 6.13 21.75
CA HIS A 31 6.76 4.72 22.12
C HIS A 31 8.13 4.10 21.86
N ALA A 32 8.91 3.91 22.93
CA ALA A 32 10.27 3.40 22.86
C ALA A 32 10.42 2.02 22.17
N PRO A 33 9.61 1.00 22.47
CA PRO A 33 9.83 -0.34 21.91
C PRO A 33 9.54 -0.44 20.41
N SER A 34 8.64 0.37 19.86
CA SER A 34 8.37 0.39 18.41
C SER A 34 9.08 1.52 17.66
N GLY A 35 9.73 2.45 18.38
CA GLY A 35 10.34 3.66 17.80
C GLY A 35 9.33 4.64 17.20
N LEU A 36 8.03 4.51 17.50
CA LEU A 36 6.99 5.38 16.95
C LEU A 36 6.91 6.70 17.72
N ILE A 37 6.85 7.80 16.98
CA ILE A 37 6.60 9.14 17.52
C ILE A 37 5.31 9.67 16.88
N ILE A 38 4.33 9.99 17.71
CA ILE A 38 3.01 10.46 17.28
C ILE A 38 2.77 11.85 17.85
N MET A 39 2.30 12.76 17.00
CA MET A 39 1.89 14.11 17.40
C MET A 39 0.40 14.30 17.17
N ALA A 40 -0.29 14.82 18.19
CA ALA A 40 -1.71 15.14 18.13
C ALA A 40 -1.92 16.60 18.60
N THR A 41 -2.23 17.48 17.66
CA THR A 41 -2.45 18.93 17.90
C THR A 41 -3.77 19.44 17.31
N GLU A 42 -4.67 18.52 16.94
CA GLU A 42 -5.84 18.81 16.11
C GLU A 42 -7.02 19.37 16.89
N ARG A 43 -7.16 18.99 18.16
CA ARG A 43 -8.28 19.38 19.01
C ARG A 43 -7.89 20.49 19.98
N ARG A 44 -8.91 21.21 20.45
CA ARG A 44 -8.77 22.32 21.40
C ARG A 44 -8.50 21.86 22.85
N SER A 45 -8.77 20.60 23.17
CA SER A 45 -8.60 20.06 24.53
C SER A 45 -7.52 18.98 24.58
N ARG A 46 -6.74 19.00 25.67
CA ARG A 46 -5.65 18.06 25.91
C ARG A 46 -6.13 16.61 25.93
N ALA A 47 -7.20 16.33 26.67
CA ALA A 47 -7.75 14.98 26.80
C ALA A 47 -8.18 14.38 25.45
N GLN A 48 -8.74 15.20 24.54
CA GLN A 48 -9.10 14.72 23.20
C GLN A 48 -7.85 14.42 22.35
N ASN A 49 -6.82 15.26 22.44
CA ASN A 49 -5.56 15.00 21.74
C ASN A 49 -4.82 13.77 22.32
N GLU A 50 -4.96 13.53 23.62
CA GLU A 50 -4.39 12.36 24.29
C GLU A 50 -5.07 11.06 23.83
N SER A 51 -6.40 11.00 23.85
CA SER A 51 -7.15 9.87 23.30
C SER A 51 -6.80 9.61 21.84
N LEU A 52 -6.72 10.67 21.02
CA LEU A 52 -6.36 10.58 19.60
C LEU A 52 -4.93 10.06 19.40
N ALA A 53 -3.97 10.50 20.22
CA ALA A 53 -2.59 10.04 20.14
C ALA A 53 -2.49 8.53 20.44
N PHE A 54 -3.22 8.05 21.45
CA PHE A 54 -3.26 6.63 21.79
C PHE A 54 -4.00 5.78 20.76
N GLU A 55 -5.09 6.29 20.18
CA GLU A 55 -5.80 5.63 19.08
C GLU A 55 -4.87 5.42 17.88
N ARG A 56 -4.19 6.48 17.44
CA ARG A 56 -3.18 6.40 16.37
C ARG A 56 -2.04 5.46 16.70
N LEU A 57 -1.59 5.41 17.96
CA LEU A 57 -0.55 4.48 18.38
C LEU A 57 -1.00 3.04 18.20
N ARG A 58 -2.23 2.73 18.60
CA ARG A 58 -2.80 1.38 18.45
C ARG A 58 -2.95 0.98 17.00
N GLU A 59 -3.44 1.88 16.14
CA GLU A 59 -3.55 1.63 14.69
C GLU A 59 -2.18 1.34 14.09
N ARG A 60 -1.17 2.18 14.34
CA ARG A 60 0.18 1.99 13.81
C ARG A 60 0.83 0.71 14.31
N LEU A 61 0.61 0.34 15.57
CA LEU A 61 1.09 -0.93 16.12
C LEU A 61 0.37 -2.13 15.50
N ALA A 62 -0.93 -2.00 15.21
CA ALA A 62 -1.68 -3.04 14.51
C ALA A 62 -1.15 -3.23 13.09
N ASP A 63 -0.92 -2.13 12.36
CA ASP A 63 -0.35 -2.16 11.01
C ASP A 63 1.04 -2.80 10.98
N LEU A 64 1.90 -2.49 11.95
CA LEU A 64 3.24 -3.08 12.05
C LEU A 64 3.21 -4.58 12.35
N ASN A 65 2.25 -5.03 13.15
CA ASN A 65 2.09 -6.45 13.50
C ASN A 65 1.25 -7.22 12.48
N TYR A 66 0.60 -6.52 11.53
CA TYR A 66 -0.24 -7.16 10.53
C TYR A 66 0.63 -7.86 9.49
N VAL A 67 0.58 -9.19 9.50
CA VAL A 67 1.19 -10.02 8.45
C VAL A 67 0.13 -10.24 7.37
N PRO A 68 0.28 -9.67 6.16
CA PRO A 68 -0.65 -9.94 5.08
C PRO A 68 -0.57 -11.41 4.68
N GLU A 69 -1.72 -12.02 4.43
CA GLU A 69 -1.75 -13.39 3.90
C GLU A 69 -0.98 -13.45 2.58
N ALA A 70 -0.10 -14.45 2.46
CA ALA A 70 0.71 -14.63 1.26
C ALA A 70 -0.21 -14.83 0.05
N ARG A 71 -0.09 -13.96 -0.95
CA ARG A 71 -0.85 -14.09 -2.20
C ARG A 71 -0.43 -15.38 -2.90
N ILE A 72 -1.34 -16.35 -2.98
CA ILE A 72 -1.16 -17.53 -3.82
C ILE A 72 -1.32 -17.10 -5.29
N PRO A 73 -0.28 -17.20 -6.14
CA PRO A 73 -0.41 -16.83 -7.55
C PRO A 73 -1.41 -17.77 -8.23
N THR A 74 -2.35 -17.19 -8.97
CA THR A 74 -3.30 -17.98 -9.76
C THR A 74 -2.59 -18.57 -10.98
N ARG A 75 -2.89 -19.82 -11.29
CA ARG A 75 -2.44 -20.44 -12.55
C ARG A 75 -3.13 -19.74 -13.73
N THR A 76 -2.45 -19.67 -14.88
CA THR A 76 -3.09 -19.18 -16.13
C THR A 76 -4.38 -19.99 -16.39
N PRO A 77 -5.54 -19.33 -16.61
CA PRO A 77 -6.79 -20.04 -16.80
C PRO A 77 -6.77 -20.86 -18.09
N ARG A 78 -7.48 -22.00 -18.11
CA ARG A 78 -7.53 -22.92 -19.27
C ARG A 78 -7.91 -22.22 -20.57
N ARG A 79 -8.87 -21.29 -20.53
CA ARG A 79 -9.28 -20.48 -21.70
C ARG A 79 -8.12 -19.69 -22.32
N ALA A 80 -7.25 -19.10 -21.48
CA ALA A 80 -6.11 -18.32 -21.96
C ALA A 80 -5.02 -19.23 -22.53
N LYS A 81 -4.84 -20.43 -21.97
CA LYS A 81 -3.97 -21.45 -22.57
C LYS A 81 -4.50 -21.92 -23.92
N ALA A 82 -5.80 -22.17 -24.04
CA ALA A 82 -6.45 -22.57 -25.28
C ALA A 82 -6.31 -21.50 -26.37
N ALA A 83 -6.65 -20.24 -26.05
CA ALA A 83 -6.51 -19.12 -26.99
C ALA A 83 -5.09 -18.97 -27.55
N ARG A 84 -4.04 -19.14 -26.72
CA ARG A 84 -2.64 -19.13 -27.19
C ARG A 84 -2.33 -20.27 -28.15
N MET A 85 -2.89 -21.46 -27.92
CA MET A 85 -2.71 -22.62 -28.79
C MET A 85 -3.40 -22.41 -30.13
N ASP A 86 -4.60 -21.82 -30.13
CA ASP A 86 -5.37 -21.51 -31.33
C ASP A 86 -4.69 -20.43 -32.16
N ASP A 87 -4.18 -19.37 -31.51
CA ASP A 87 -3.38 -18.34 -32.19
C ASP A 87 -2.11 -18.93 -32.80
N LYS A 88 -1.41 -19.82 -32.10
CA LYS A 88 -0.23 -20.51 -32.64
C LYS A 88 -0.59 -21.35 -33.87
N ARG A 89 -1.73 -22.06 -33.85
CA ARG A 89 -2.23 -22.84 -34.99
C ARG A 89 -2.53 -21.94 -36.18
N ARG A 90 -3.30 -20.87 -35.97
CA ARG A 90 -3.68 -19.88 -36.98
C ARG A 90 -2.48 -19.22 -37.64
N VAL A 91 -1.48 -18.81 -36.86
CA VAL A 91 -0.25 -18.22 -37.39
C VAL A 91 0.56 -19.25 -38.18
N GLY A 92 0.61 -20.50 -37.71
CA GLY A 92 1.27 -21.59 -38.43
C GLY A 92 0.63 -21.86 -39.79
N GLU A 93 -0.69 -21.94 -39.86
CA GLU A 93 -1.47 -22.09 -41.10
C GLU A 93 -1.19 -20.94 -42.08
N LYS A 94 -1.25 -19.71 -41.59
CA LYS A 94 -0.95 -18.50 -42.38
C LYS A 94 0.48 -18.52 -42.93
N LYS A 95 1.46 -18.98 -42.16
CA LYS A 95 2.86 -19.10 -42.62
C LYS A 95 3.00 -20.15 -43.73
N ARG A 96 2.36 -21.31 -43.58
CA ARG A 96 2.38 -22.38 -44.60
C ARG A 96 1.77 -21.92 -45.93
N GLY A 97 0.65 -21.21 -45.89
CA GLY A 97 0.03 -20.65 -47.09
C GLY A 97 0.82 -19.51 -47.75
N ARG A 98 1.79 -18.91 -47.04
CA ARG A 98 2.70 -17.88 -47.55
C ARG A 98 4.07 -18.42 -47.96
N SER A 99 4.34 -19.70 -47.73
CA SER A 99 5.58 -20.34 -48.18
C SER A 99 5.68 -20.19 -49.70
N ARG A 100 6.82 -19.70 -50.21
CA ARG A 100 7.05 -19.55 -51.65
C ARG A 100 6.76 -20.89 -52.35
N PRO A 101 5.90 -20.94 -53.38
CA PRO A 101 5.81 -22.12 -54.23
C PRO A 101 7.19 -22.41 -54.81
N ARG A 102 7.53 -23.69 -54.96
CA ARG A 102 8.81 -24.10 -55.51
C ARG A 102 8.95 -23.50 -56.91
N PRO A 103 10.05 -22.78 -57.24
CA PRO A 103 10.24 -22.25 -58.58
C PRO A 103 10.53 -23.41 -59.55
N GLY A 104 9.72 -23.50 -60.61
CA GLY A 104 10.05 -24.15 -61.88
C GLY A 104 9.96 -25.68 -61.93
N GLY A 105 8.95 -26.18 -62.64
CA GLY A 105 9.12 -27.34 -63.52
C GLY A 105 8.89 -26.83 -64.94
N ASP A 106 9.97 -26.62 -65.69
CA ASP A 106 9.93 -26.28 -67.12
C ASP A 106 9.16 -27.37 -67.88
N ASP A 107 8.19 -26.94 -68.69
CA ASP A 107 7.50 -27.76 -69.69
C ASP A 107 8.49 -28.06 -70.84
N GLY A 108 8.94 -29.31 -70.92
CA GLY A 108 9.80 -29.83 -72.00
C GLY A 108 9.17 -31.05 -72.65
#